data_AF-A0A9E2FLS1-F1
#
_entry.id   AF-A0A9E2FLS1-F1
#
_cell.length_a   1.000
_cell.length_b   1.000
_cell.length_c   1.000
_cell.angle_alpha   90.00
_cell.angle_beta   90.00
_cell.angle_gamma   90.00
#
_symmetry.space_group_name_H-M   'P 1'
#
loop_
_entity.id
_entity.type
_entity.pdbx_description
1 polymer ?
#
loop_
_entity_poly.entity_id
_entity_poly.type
_entity_poly.pdbx_seq_one_letter_code
_entity_poly.pdbx_strand_id
1 'polypeptide(L)' 'MTRITLGHVSGVYGIKGWVRIASQTRPEERILDYRRWWIGDDQGFMSRAVAQRMQG' A
#
# COMPACT_ATOMS: atom_id res chain seq x y z
N MET A 1 -8.75 -18.03 4.88
CA MET A 1 -7.44 -17.33 4.93
C MET A 1 -7.66 -15.97 5.57
N THR A 2 -7.10 -15.75 6.75
CA THR A 2 -7.20 -14.45 7.42
C THR A 2 -6.22 -13.47 6.79
N ARG A 3 -6.70 -12.31 6.37
CA ARG A 3 -5.86 -11.20 5.90
C ARG A 3 -5.60 -10.23 7.06
N ILE A 4 -4.44 -9.58 7.03
CA ILE A 4 -4.08 -8.56 8.03
C ILE A 4 -3.89 -7.25 7.29
N THR A 5 -4.57 -6.22 7.76
CA THR A 5 -4.39 -4.85 7.25
C THR A 5 -3.05 -4.30 7.75
N LEU A 6 -2.20 -3.87 6.83
CA LEU A 6 -0.89 -3.27 7.13
C LEU A 6 -0.89 -1.74 7.02
N GLY A 7 -1.98 -1.15 6.54
CA GLY A 7 -2.10 0.28 6.31
C GLY A 7 -3.31 0.60 5.43
N HIS A 8 -3.41 1.86 5.00
CA HIS A 8 -4.47 2.29 4.09
C HIS A 8 -3.96 3.34 3.09
N VAL A 9 -4.69 3.48 1.98
CA VAL A 9 -4.45 4.55 1.00
C VAL A 9 -4.94 5.86 1.62
N SER A 10 -4.03 6.81 1.84
CA SER A 10 -4.34 8.10 2.48
C SER A 10 -4.67 9.22 1.47
N GLY A 11 -4.45 8.97 0.18
CA GLY A 11 -4.84 9.88 -0.89
C GLY A 11 -4.13 9.61 -2.20
N VAL A 12 -4.48 10.39 -3.22
CA VAL A 12 -3.83 10.37 -4.53
C VAL A 12 -2.59 11.28 -4.51
N TYR A 13 -1.61 10.96 -5.36
CA TYR A 13 -0.39 11.76 -5.54
C TYR A 13 -0.18 12.08 -7.03
N GLY A 14 -0.42 13.34 -7.39
CA GLY A 14 -0.29 13.82 -8.78
C GLY A 14 -1.24 13.11 -9.76
N ILE A 15 -0.90 13.19 -11.05
CA ILE A 15 -1.76 12.69 -12.15
C ILE A 15 -1.31 11.34 -12.73
N LYS A 16 -0.15 10.83 -12.30
CA LYS A 16 0.45 9.59 -12.84
C LYS A 16 -0.08 8.32 -12.15
N GLY A 17 -1.18 8.42 -11.41
CA GLY A 17 -1.77 7.28 -10.69
C GLY A 17 -1.01 6.84 -9.44
N TRP A 18 -0.15 7.70 -8.87
CA TRP A 18 0.51 7.40 -7.61
C TRP A 18 -0.48 7.60 -6.46
N VAL A 19 -0.29 6.84 -5.40
CA VAL A 19 -1.08 6.94 -4.17
C VAL A 19 -0.16 7.07 -2.97
N ARG A 20 -0.62 7.79 -1.95
CA ARG A 20 0.03 7.85 -0.64
C ARG A 20 -0.50 6.73 0.23
N ILE A 21 0.38 6.11 1.01
CA ILE A 21 0.06 5.00 1.90
C ILE A 21 0.40 5.42 3.33
N ALA A 22 -0.59 5.38 4.22
CA ALA A 22 -0.36 5.47 5.65
C ALA A 22 -0.10 4.04 6.18
N SER A 23 1.17 3.76 6.47
CA SER A 23 1.62 2.45 6.92
C SER A 23 1.45 2.28 8.42
N GLN A 24 1.01 1.08 8.83
CA GLN A 24 0.96 0.66 10.22
C GLN A 24 2.09 -0.35 10.55
N THR A 25 2.99 -0.59 9.61
CA THR A 25 4.19 -1.41 9.86
C THR A 25 5.21 -0.64 10.70
N ARG A 26 6.11 -1.37 11.36
CA ARG A 26 7.25 -0.77 12.08
C ARG A 26 8.58 -1.37 11.56
N PRO A 27 9.48 -0.55 10.97
CA PRO A 27 9.28 0.84 10.53
C PRO A 27 8.22 0.96 9.42
N GLU A 28 7.72 2.18 9.19
CA GLU A 28 6.60 2.46 8.27
C GLU A 28 6.92 2.06 6.82
N GLU A 29 8.18 2.19 6.42
CA GLU A 29 8.68 1.85 5.09
C GLU A 29 8.60 0.37 4.75
N ARG A 30 8.55 -0.53 5.74
CA ARG A 30 8.50 -1.98 5.51
C ARG A 30 7.25 -2.46 4.81
N ILE A 31 6.20 -1.66 4.75
CA ILE A 31 5.03 -1.98 3.91
C ILE A 31 5.42 -2.20 2.45
N LEU A 32 6.50 -1.54 1.99
CA LEU A 32 7.02 -1.63 0.62
C LEU A 32 7.73 -2.96 0.33
N ASP A 33 8.17 -3.71 1.36
CA ASP A 33 8.86 -4.99 1.20
C ASP A 33 7.91 -6.13 0.77
N TYR A 34 6.61 -5.96 1.03
CA TYR A 34 5.58 -6.94 0.65
C TYR A 34 5.32 -6.84 -0.85
N ARG A 35 5.71 -7.86 -1.62
CA ARG A 35 5.56 -7.83 -3.10
C ARG A 35 4.12 -7.90 -3.61
N ARG A 36 3.21 -8.50 -2.85
CA ARG A 36 1.79 -8.68 -3.22
C ARG A 36 0.92 -8.01 -2.19
N TRP A 37 0.08 -7.10 -2.67
CA TRP A 37 -0.84 -6.35 -1.84
C TRP A 37 -2.25 -6.80 -2.16
N TRP A 38 -3.09 -6.86 -1.14
CA TRP A 38 -4.52 -6.91 -1.34
C TRP A 38 -5.06 -5.52 -1.04
N ILE A 39 -5.74 -4.91 -2.00
CA ILE A 39 -6.32 -3.57 -1.83
C ILE A 39 -7.84 -3.70 -1.83
N GLY A 40 -8.45 -3.11 -0.81
CA GLY A 40 -9.87 -3.25 -0.51
C GLY A 40 -10.13 -4.32 0.55
N ASP A 41 -11.40 -4.53 0.80
CA ASP A 41 -11.96 -5.51 1.74
C ASP A 41 -12.14 -6.88 1.03
N ASP A 42 -13.23 -7.57 1.32
CA ASP A 42 -13.51 -8.92 0.82
C ASP A 42 -13.63 -8.97 -0.70
N GLN A 43 -14.09 -7.89 -1.33
CA GLN A 43 -14.21 -7.74 -2.79
C GLN A 43 -13.01 -7.02 -3.42
N GLY A 44 -11.92 -6.87 -2.66
CA GLY A 44 -10.69 -6.25 -3.13
C GLY A 44 -10.00 -7.00 -4.26
N PHE A 45 -8.83 -6.50 -4.67
CA PHE A 45 -8.03 -7.12 -5.72
C PHE A 45 -6.56 -7.21 -5.31
N MET A 46 -5.87 -8.18 -5.93
CA MET A 46 -4.44 -8.32 -5.78
C MET A 46 -3.73 -7.29 -6.66
N SER A 47 -2.78 -6.58 -6.08
CA SER A 47 -1.92 -5.64 -6.79
C SER A 47 -0.46 -5.83 -6.39
N ARG A 48 0.41 -5.19 -7.16
CA ARG A 48 1.84 -5.08 -6.87
C ARG A 48 2.27 -3.66 -7.14
N ALA A 49 3.09 -3.10 -6.26
CA ALA A 49 3.72 -1.81 -6.50
C ALA A 49 4.64 -1.92 -7.74
N VAL A 50 4.39 -1.07 -8.74
CA VAL A 50 5.21 -1.01 -9.97
C VAL A 50 6.40 -0.06 -9.80
N ALA A 51 6.22 0.98 -9.00
CA ALA A 51 7.26 1.91 -8.59
C ALA A 51 6.99 2.36 -7.16
N GLN A 52 8.04 2.69 -6.42
CA GLN A 52 7.98 3.07 -5.01
C GLN A 52 8.88 4.28 -4.79
N ARG A 53 8.43 5.23 -3.96
CA ARG A 53 9.21 6.40 -3.54
C ARG A 53 8.88 6.69 -2.09
N MET A 54 9.91 6.82 -1.25
CA MET A 54 9.75 7.32 0.10
C MET A 54 9.62 8.85 0.05
N GLN A 55 8.61 9.37 0.74
CA GLN A 55 8.45 10.79 0.96
C GLN A 55 8.92 11.06 2.39
N GLY A 56 10.03 11.79 2.53
CA GLY A 56 10.45 12.36 3.81
C GLY A 56 9.72 13.66 4.12
#